data_AF-A0A1X7V4K5-F1
#
_entry.id   AF-A0A1X7V4K5-F1
#
_cell.length_a   1.000
_cell.length_b   1.000
_cell.length_c   1.000
_cell.angle_alpha   90.00
_cell.angle_beta   90.00
_cell.angle_gamma   90.00
#
_symmetry.space_group_name_H-M   'P 1'
#
loop_
_entity.id
_entity.type
_entity.pdbx_description
1 polymer ?
#
loop_
_entity_poly.entity_id
_entity_poly.type
_entity_poly.pdbx_seq_one_letter_code
_entity_poly.pdbx_strand_id
1 'polypeptide(L)'
;MTAIAGPLHLISRSGTRDLYNTTDSISSGDCYTQASVIASDPKSLWVVYTVPNWDHGNSPDSNSATIVEPDGTTVSTMSPIQSAQGFNMENPGAILFEHSKFRGYGNQHRSHNEDLTSSFSQGTIAGVSSAIITGGVWNLFTGINFTGKRLVFDGKQDLGPGRYDFGCLPANDQAKSIKYVRPA
;
A
#
# COMPACT_ATOMS: atom_id res chain seq x y z
N MET A 1 17.92 -0.61 12.13
CA MET A 1 16.83 -0.63 11.13
C MET A 1 15.86 -1.70 11.57
N THR A 2 14.67 -1.30 12.03
CA THR A 2 13.61 -2.24 12.40
C THR A 2 12.95 -2.71 11.11
N ALA A 3 12.93 -4.02 10.86
CA ALA A 3 12.24 -4.57 9.69
C ALA A 3 10.78 -4.11 9.71
N ILE A 4 10.32 -3.52 8.60
CA ILE A 4 8.98 -2.95 8.49
C ILE A 4 7.94 -4.08 8.33
N ALA A 5 8.35 -5.22 7.79
CA ALA A 5 7.59 -6.46 7.67
C ALA A 5 8.54 -7.67 7.77
N GLY A 6 8.00 -8.83 8.09
CA GLY A 6 8.61 -10.14 7.89
C GLY A 6 8.87 -10.45 6.41
N PRO A 7 9.67 -11.48 6.14
CA PRO A 7 10.19 -11.76 4.80
C PRO A 7 9.12 -12.12 3.77
N LEU A 8 9.27 -11.55 2.58
CA LEU A 8 8.55 -11.93 1.37
C LEU A 8 9.36 -12.97 0.60
N HIS A 9 8.76 -14.12 0.35
CA HIS A 9 9.35 -15.22 -0.41
C HIS A 9 8.94 -15.11 -1.89
N LEU A 10 9.89 -14.75 -2.75
CA LEU A 10 9.71 -14.75 -4.21
C LEU A 10 10.05 -16.12 -4.79
N ILE A 11 9.22 -16.59 -5.72
CA ILE A 11 9.32 -17.92 -6.31
C ILE A 11 9.40 -17.81 -7.83
N SER A 12 10.36 -18.54 -8.41
CA SER A 12 10.54 -18.73 -9.84
C SER A 12 10.68 -20.23 -10.14
N ARG A 13 10.83 -20.59 -11.42
CA ARG A 13 11.16 -21.98 -11.80
C ARG A 13 12.59 -22.39 -11.40
N SER A 14 13.50 -21.43 -11.30
CA SER A 14 14.93 -21.65 -11.05
C SER A 14 15.29 -21.62 -9.56
N GLY A 15 14.40 -21.12 -8.71
CA GLY A 15 14.62 -21.09 -7.27
C GLY A 15 13.76 -20.05 -6.55
N THR A 16 14.18 -19.71 -5.35
CA THR A 16 13.47 -18.76 -4.49
C THR A 16 14.41 -17.70 -3.95
N ARG A 17 13.84 -16.55 -3.58
CA ARG A 17 14.56 -15.42 -2.99
C ARG A 17 13.72 -14.74 -1.93
N ASP A 18 14.30 -14.54 -0.76
CA ASP A 18 13.66 -13.75 0.31
C ASP A 18 13.99 -12.27 0.18
N LEU A 19 12.97 -11.42 0.32
CA LEU A 19 13.12 -9.98 0.51
C LEU A 19 12.76 -9.62 1.95
N TYR A 20 13.64 -8.87 2.60
CA TYR A 20 13.48 -8.42 3.99
C TYR A 20 13.14 -6.93 4.09
N ASN A 21 13.22 -6.20 2.98
CA ASN A 21 12.97 -4.76 2.91
C ASN A 21 12.25 -4.38 1.61
N THR A 22 11.51 -3.28 1.65
CA THR A 22 11.02 -2.59 0.45
C THR A 22 12.16 -2.42 -0.56
N THR A 23 11.91 -2.81 -1.80
CA THR A 23 12.88 -2.88 -2.89
C THR A 23 12.28 -2.23 -4.12
N ASP A 24 12.95 -1.23 -4.67
CA ASP A 24 12.55 -0.47 -5.87
C ASP A 24 12.90 -1.20 -7.17
N SER A 25 13.87 -2.11 -7.14
CA SER A 25 14.27 -2.92 -8.29
C SER A 25 14.75 -4.32 -7.90
N ILE A 26 14.18 -5.33 -8.52
CA ILE A 26 14.58 -6.73 -8.40
C ILE A 26 15.27 -7.12 -9.70
N SER A 27 16.58 -6.88 -9.74
CA SER A 27 17.44 -7.09 -10.91
C SER A 27 18.00 -8.52 -10.99
N SER A 28 17.17 -9.54 -10.82
CA SER A 28 17.61 -10.93 -11.00
C SER A 28 17.43 -11.40 -12.43
N GLY A 29 18.38 -12.19 -12.94
CA GLY A 29 18.19 -12.96 -14.18
C GLY A 29 17.04 -13.99 -14.10
N ASP A 30 16.50 -14.22 -12.90
CA ASP A 30 15.33 -15.05 -12.66
C ASP A 30 14.02 -14.28 -12.81
N CYS A 31 13.04 -14.91 -13.46
CA CYS A 31 11.68 -14.41 -13.62
C CYS A 31 10.81 -14.86 -12.43
N TYR A 32 10.95 -14.20 -11.29
CA TYR A 32 10.06 -14.41 -10.15
C TYR A 32 8.63 -14.01 -10.53
N THR A 33 7.70 -14.96 -10.55
CA THR A 33 6.30 -14.76 -10.98
C THR A 33 5.31 -15.15 -9.89
N GLN A 34 5.84 -15.52 -8.72
CA GLN A 34 5.07 -15.92 -7.57
C GLN A 34 5.65 -15.29 -6.31
N ALA A 35 4.78 -14.99 -5.36
CA ALA A 35 5.18 -14.41 -4.08
C ALA A 35 4.29 -14.92 -2.94
N SER A 36 4.86 -15.09 -1.77
CA SER A 36 4.15 -15.44 -0.53
C SER A 36 4.83 -14.81 0.66
N VAL A 37 4.08 -14.45 1.69
CA VAL A 37 4.67 -14.07 2.98
C VAL A 37 4.99 -15.35 3.75
N ILE A 38 6.16 -15.40 4.40
CA ILE A 38 6.48 -16.55 5.25
C ILE A 38 5.55 -16.55 6.46
N ALA A 39 4.68 -17.56 6.55
CA ALA A 39 3.55 -17.64 7.49
C ALA A 39 3.89 -17.51 8.99
N SER A 40 5.18 -17.52 9.35
CA SER A 40 5.64 -17.23 10.71
C SER A 40 5.47 -15.77 11.14
N ASP A 41 5.18 -14.85 10.21
CA ASP A 41 4.95 -13.44 10.52
C ASP A 41 3.53 -12.98 10.10
N PRO A 42 2.52 -13.13 10.99
CA PRO A 42 1.13 -12.81 10.68
C PRO A 42 0.87 -11.30 10.55
N LYS A 43 1.88 -10.46 10.76
CA LYS A 43 1.77 -8.99 10.74
C LYS A 43 2.44 -8.38 9.52
N SER A 44 2.65 -9.14 8.46
CA SER A 44 3.44 -8.72 7.30
C SER A 44 2.60 -8.65 6.05
N LEU A 45 2.36 -7.43 5.56
CA LEU A 45 1.70 -7.20 4.29
C LEU A 45 2.75 -6.79 3.25
N TRP A 46 2.69 -7.36 2.06
CA TRP A 46 3.51 -6.91 0.95
C TRP A 46 2.65 -6.50 -0.24
N VAL A 47 3.14 -5.53 -1.00
CA VAL A 47 2.63 -5.23 -2.34
C VAL A 47 3.77 -5.46 -3.31
N VAL A 48 3.56 -6.36 -4.26
CA VAL A 48 4.54 -6.68 -5.32
C VAL A 48 4.10 -6.04 -6.63
N TYR A 49 5.07 -5.63 -7.45
CA TYR A 49 4.82 -4.91 -8.68
C TYR A 49 5.54 -5.59 -9.85
N THR A 50 4.86 -5.71 -10.99
CA THR A 50 5.44 -6.24 -12.23
C THR A 50 6.27 -5.21 -13.01
N VAL A 51 6.47 -4.02 -12.42
CA VAL A 51 7.32 -2.95 -12.94
C VAL A 51 8.24 -2.42 -11.83
N PRO A 52 9.37 -1.78 -12.17
CA PRO A 52 10.25 -1.16 -11.18
C PRO A 52 9.59 0.02 -10.46
N ASN A 53 10.22 0.47 -9.37
CA ASN A 53 9.90 1.67 -8.62
C ASN A 53 8.43 1.75 -8.17
N TRP A 54 7.85 0.60 -7.82
CA TRP A 54 6.47 0.48 -7.32
C TRP A 54 5.42 1.09 -8.26
N ASP A 55 5.76 1.18 -9.55
CA ASP A 55 4.94 1.83 -10.55
C ASP A 55 4.70 3.33 -10.32
N HIS A 56 5.68 4.02 -9.72
CA HIS A 56 5.58 5.46 -9.43
C HIS A 56 5.56 6.32 -10.71
N GLY A 57 6.26 5.91 -11.77
CA GLY A 57 6.49 6.72 -12.96
C GLY A 57 5.68 6.36 -14.22
N ASN A 58 4.83 5.32 -14.19
CA ASN A 58 4.10 4.89 -15.40
C ASN A 58 2.64 5.38 -15.44
N SER A 59 1.95 5.05 -16.54
CA SER A 59 0.57 5.46 -16.82
C SER A 59 -0.40 5.14 -15.67
N PRO A 60 -1.37 6.02 -15.37
CA PRO A 60 -2.35 5.84 -14.29
C PRO A 60 -3.25 4.60 -14.42
N ASP A 61 -3.24 3.88 -15.55
CA ASP A 61 -4.13 2.74 -15.78
C ASP A 61 -3.48 1.35 -15.58
N SER A 62 -2.17 1.30 -15.31
CA SER A 62 -1.47 0.02 -15.16
C SER A 62 -2.04 -0.80 -14.00
N ASN A 63 -2.07 -2.13 -14.19
CA ASN A 63 -2.47 -3.10 -13.16
C ASN A 63 -1.24 -3.94 -12.77
N SER A 64 -0.21 -3.27 -12.26
CA SER A 64 1.07 -3.90 -11.94
C SER A 64 1.17 -4.42 -10.51
N ALA A 65 0.36 -3.87 -9.60
CA ALA A 65 0.40 -4.16 -8.18
C ALA A 65 -0.40 -5.42 -7.83
N THR A 66 0.13 -6.24 -6.93
CA THR A 66 -0.58 -7.38 -6.32
C THR A 66 -0.30 -7.39 -4.83
N ILE A 67 -1.35 -7.46 -4.03
CA ILE A 67 -1.25 -7.55 -2.57
C ILE A 67 -0.99 -9.00 -2.18
N VAL A 68 0.05 -9.22 -1.37
CA VAL A 68 0.43 -10.50 -0.78
C VAL A 68 0.08 -10.44 0.70
N GLU A 69 -0.91 -11.22 1.09
CA GLU A 69 -1.40 -11.31 2.47
C GLU A 69 -0.45 -12.14 3.36
N PRO A 70 -0.45 -11.92 4.69
CA PRO A 70 0.38 -12.67 5.63
C PRO A 70 -0.08 -14.11 5.88
N ASP A 71 -1.16 -14.56 5.25
CA ASP A 71 -1.79 -15.85 5.50
C ASP A 71 -1.02 -17.05 4.89
N GLY A 72 0.14 -16.78 4.28
CA GLY A 72 0.96 -17.78 3.60
C GLY A 72 0.46 -18.13 2.20
N THR A 73 -0.59 -17.48 1.70
CA THR A 73 -1.09 -17.73 0.34
C THR A 73 -0.08 -17.25 -0.69
N THR A 74 0.30 -18.17 -1.60
CA THR A 74 1.10 -17.82 -2.76
C THR A 74 0.24 -17.16 -3.83
N VAL A 75 0.57 -15.92 -4.18
CA VAL A 75 0.00 -15.22 -5.32
C VAL A 75 0.86 -15.44 -6.56
N SER A 76 0.24 -15.43 -7.74
CA SER A 76 0.94 -15.51 -9.04
C SER A 76 0.68 -14.26 -9.85
N THR A 77 1.72 -13.75 -10.53
CA THR A 77 1.66 -12.61 -11.44
C THR A 77 1.86 -13.06 -12.88
N MET A 78 1.25 -12.35 -13.84
CA MET A 78 1.37 -12.67 -15.27
C MET A 78 2.73 -12.28 -15.87
N SER A 79 3.45 -11.39 -15.19
CA SER A 79 4.77 -10.89 -15.58
C SER A 79 5.72 -10.96 -14.39
N PRO A 80 7.05 -10.97 -14.62
CA PRO A 80 8.02 -10.98 -13.53
C PRO A 80 7.80 -9.84 -12.54
N ILE A 81 7.94 -10.13 -11.26
CA ILE A 81 7.95 -9.18 -10.16
C ILE A 81 9.27 -8.40 -10.24
N GLN A 82 9.17 -7.07 -10.31
CA GLN A 82 10.31 -6.17 -10.50
C GLN A 82 10.52 -5.21 -9.34
N SER A 83 9.54 -5.01 -8.46
CA SER A 83 9.71 -4.27 -7.21
C SER A 83 8.69 -4.71 -6.15
N ALA A 84 8.91 -4.33 -4.89
CA ALA A 84 8.01 -4.70 -3.78
C ALA A 84 8.09 -3.67 -2.64
N GLN A 85 6.96 -3.42 -1.97
CA GLN A 85 6.87 -2.63 -0.72
C GLN A 85 6.36 -3.51 0.41
N GLY A 86 7.07 -3.50 1.55
CA GLY A 86 6.69 -4.25 2.76
C GLY A 86 6.14 -3.33 3.84
N PHE A 87 5.05 -3.75 4.48
CA PHE A 87 4.33 -3.00 5.51
C PHE A 87 3.98 -3.89 6.72
N ASN A 88 3.93 -3.28 7.89
CA ASN A 88 3.48 -3.97 9.09
C ASN A 88 1.94 -3.88 9.21
N MET A 89 1.26 -4.93 9.64
CA MET A 89 -0.18 -4.90 9.88
C MET A 89 -0.55 -4.66 11.35
N GLU A 90 0.38 -4.20 12.18
CA GLU A 90 0.07 -3.86 13.56
C GLU A 90 -1.07 -2.83 13.67
N ASN A 91 -1.94 -3.07 14.65
CA ASN A 91 -3.12 -2.27 14.87
C ASN A 91 -2.87 -1.14 15.87
N PRO A 92 -3.41 0.07 15.62
CA PRO A 92 -4.16 0.45 14.42
C PRO A 92 -3.20 0.69 13.22
N GLY A 93 -3.68 0.43 12.00
CA GLY A 93 -2.85 0.57 10.81
C GLY A 93 -3.63 1.02 9.57
N ALA A 94 -3.03 1.99 8.88
CA ALA A 94 -3.45 2.49 7.57
C ALA A 94 -2.21 2.66 6.69
N ILE A 95 -2.32 2.31 5.41
CA ILE A 95 -1.30 2.51 4.39
C ILE A 95 -1.93 3.34 3.29
N LEU A 96 -1.35 4.48 2.98
CA LEU A 96 -1.80 5.38 1.91
C LEU A 96 -0.84 5.27 0.72
N PHE A 97 -1.38 5.37 -0.50
CA PHE A 97 -0.63 5.25 -1.74
C PHE A 97 -0.89 6.45 -2.65
N GLU A 98 0.16 6.90 -3.34
CA GLU A 98 0.10 8.02 -4.29
C GLU A 98 -0.82 7.75 -5.48
N HIS A 99 -0.86 6.49 -5.95
CA HIS A 99 -1.60 6.13 -7.15
C HIS A 99 -2.74 5.17 -6.84
N SER A 100 -3.71 5.12 -7.75
CA SER A 100 -4.80 4.14 -7.74
C SER A 100 -4.25 2.71 -7.78
N LYS A 101 -5.06 1.74 -7.37
CA LYS A 101 -4.68 0.31 -7.34
C LYS A 101 -3.39 0.01 -6.53
N PHE A 102 -3.15 0.76 -5.45
CA PHE A 102 -2.03 0.54 -4.50
C PHE A 102 -0.64 0.68 -5.13
N ARG A 103 -0.52 1.59 -6.10
CA ARG A 103 0.72 1.92 -6.82
C ARG A 103 1.39 3.17 -6.27
N GLY A 104 2.62 3.41 -6.71
CA GLY A 104 3.43 4.53 -6.27
C GLY A 104 3.94 4.36 -4.86
N TYR A 105 4.45 5.44 -4.29
CA TYR A 105 4.98 5.44 -2.93
C TYR A 105 3.86 5.12 -1.93
N GLY A 106 4.11 4.13 -1.07
CA GLY A 106 3.23 3.78 0.04
C GLY A 106 3.76 4.32 1.37
N ASN A 107 2.90 4.94 2.17
CA ASN A 107 3.24 5.45 3.49
C ASN A 107 2.35 4.83 4.57
N GLN A 108 2.96 4.28 5.62
CA GLN A 108 2.25 3.63 6.72
C GLN A 108 2.01 4.62 7.88
N HIS A 109 0.78 4.64 8.37
CA HIS A 109 0.35 5.38 9.55
C HIS A 109 -0.17 4.44 10.64
N ARG A 110 0.35 4.62 11.86
CA ARG A 110 -0.07 3.91 13.09
C ARG A 110 -0.75 4.81 14.12
N SER A 111 -0.85 6.09 13.81
CA SER A 111 -1.54 7.12 14.58
C SER A 111 -2.15 8.12 13.60
N HIS A 112 -2.89 9.08 14.13
CA HIS A 112 -3.29 10.23 13.33
C HIS A 112 -2.07 10.93 12.73
N ASN A 113 -2.25 11.53 11.55
CA ASN A 113 -1.32 12.47 10.94
C ASN A 113 -2.11 13.72 10.54
N GLU A 114 -1.72 14.85 11.14
CA GLU A 114 -2.33 16.16 10.96
C GLU A 114 -1.96 16.81 9.62
N ASP A 115 -0.85 16.37 9.00
CA ASP A 115 -0.34 16.91 7.76
C ASP A 115 0.33 15.84 6.88
N LEU A 116 -0.44 15.34 5.92
CA LEU A 116 0.02 14.41 4.89
C LEU A 116 0.80 15.10 3.76
N THR A 117 0.84 16.43 3.70
CA THR A 117 1.37 17.16 2.52
C THR A 117 2.87 16.98 2.32
N SER A 118 3.59 16.58 3.37
CA SER A 118 5.01 16.21 3.28
C SER A 118 5.26 14.87 2.58
N SER A 119 4.26 13.97 2.58
CA SER A 119 4.35 12.63 1.99
C SER A 119 3.49 12.46 0.73
N PHE A 120 2.48 13.32 0.54
CA PHE A 120 1.57 13.30 -0.60
C PHE A 120 1.27 14.74 -1.07
N SER A 121 1.60 15.07 -2.32
CA SER A 121 1.34 16.39 -2.89
C SER A 121 -0.11 16.50 -3.36
N GLN A 122 -0.96 17.17 -2.57
CA GLN A 122 -2.41 17.26 -2.80
C GLN A 122 -2.78 17.79 -4.20
N GLY A 123 -3.83 17.23 -4.80
CA GLY A 123 -4.42 17.70 -6.06
C GLY A 123 -3.51 17.55 -7.26
N THR A 124 -2.44 16.78 -7.11
CA THR A 124 -1.53 16.38 -8.17
C THR A 124 -1.54 14.87 -8.27
N ILE A 125 -0.86 14.35 -9.29
CA ILE A 125 -0.62 12.91 -9.46
C ILE A 125 0.13 12.24 -8.30
N ALA A 126 0.60 13.00 -7.30
CA ALA A 126 1.25 12.50 -6.09
C ALA A 126 0.39 12.69 -4.83
N GLY A 127 -0.92 12.92 -4.97
CA GLY A 127 -1.88 12.95 -3.87
C GLY A 127 -2.26 11.54 -3.41
N VAL A 128 -3.05 11.40 -2.34
CA VAL A 128 -3.53 10.08 -1.92
C VAL A 128 -4.61 9.58 -2.89
N SER A 129 -4.34 8.48 -3.58
CA SER A 129 -5.25 7.88 -4.57
C SER A 129 -5.76 6.48 -4.18
N SER A 130 -5.09 5.77 -3.26
CA SER A 130 -5.65 4.54 -2.69
C SER A 130 -5.14 4.28 -1.28
N ALA A 131 -5.81 3.39 -0.55
CA ALA A 131 -5.48 3.06 0.82
C ALA A 131 -5.76 1.59 1.17
N ILE A 132 -4.94 1.02 2.05
CA ILE A 132 -5.20 -0.25 2.72
C ILE A 132 -5.31 0.05 4.21
N ILE A 133 -6.45 -0.26 4.81
CA ILE A 133 -6.64 -0.18 6.26
C ILE A 133 -6.46 -1.60 6.81
N THR A 134 -5.41 -1.79 7.61
CA THR A 134 -5.09 -3.09 8.23
C THR A 134 -5.79 -3.25 9.58
N GLY A 135 -6.10 -2.15 10.26
CA GLY A 135 -6.94 -2.21 11.45
C GLY A 135 -7.32 -0.87 12.06
N GLY A 136 -8.41 -0.90 12.82
CA GLY A 136 -9.05 0.31 13.34
C GLY A 136 -10.01 0.94 12.32
N VAL A 137 -10.64 2.03 12.75
CA VAL A 137 -11.47 2.89 11.90
C VAL A 137 -10.76 4.22 11.71
N TRP A 138 -10.67 4.66 10.46
CA TRP A 138 -9.93 5.85 10.06
C TRP A 138 -10.81 6.82 9.26
N ASN A 139 -10.48 8.11 9.32
CA ASN A 139 -11.09 9.17 8.52
C ASN A 139 -10.00 9.93 7.77
N LEU A 140 -10.22 10.20 6.49
CA LEU A 140 -9.38 11.09 5.66
C LEU A 140 -10.09 12.44 5.49
N PHE A 141 -9.33 13.52 5.56
CA PHE A 141 -9.85 14.89 5.50
C PHE A 141 -9.19 15.68 4.38
N THR A 142 -9.95 16.58 3.74
CA THR A 142 -9.44 17.47 2.68
C THR A 142 -8.59 18.64 3.21
N GLY A 143 -8.60 18.87 4.52
CA GLY A 143 -7.83 19.89 5.22
C GLY A 143 -6.77 19.28 6.13
N ILE A 144 -5.72 20.05 6.43
CA ILE A 144 -4.77 19.72 7.51
C ILE A 144 -5.47 19.80 8.87
N ASN A 145 -4.88 19.24 9.92
CA ASN A 145 -5.42 19.27 11.29
C ASN A 145 -6.86 18.75 11.39
N PHE A 146 -7.23 17.77 10.55
CA PHE A 146 -8.57 17.16 10.50
C PHE A 146 -9.69 18.15 10.15
N THR A 147 -9.37 19.20 9.40
CA THR A 147 -10.33 20.20 8.93
C THR A 147 -10.88 19.87 7.54
N GLY A 148 -11.90 20.61 7.08
CA GLY A 148 -12.49 20.41 5.77
C GLY A 148 -13.47 19.23 5.71
N LYS A 149 -13.69 18.69 4.51
CA LYS A 149 -14.63 17.58 4.30
C LYS A 149 -13.94 16.26 4.61
N ARG A 150 -14.70 15.30 5.14
CA ARG A 150 -14.28 13.90 5.17
C ARG A 150 -14.42 13.28 3.79
N LEU A 151 -13.42 12.53 3.35
CA LEU A 151 -13.51 11.75 2.12
C LEU A 151 -14.53 10.64 2.30
N VAL A 152 -15.28 10.37 1.23
CA VAL A 152 -16.32 9.35 1.19
C VAL A 152 -15.91 8.28 0.19
N PHE A 153 -15.92 7.02 0.61
CA PHE A 153 -15.77 5.87 -0.26
C PHE A 153 -16.99 4.97 -0.12
N ASP A 154 -17.65 4.67 -1.24
CA ASP A 154 -18.87 3.84 -1.26
C ASP A 154 -19.91 4.26 -0.20
N GLY A 155 -20.15 5.57 -0.11
CA GLY A 155 -21.07 6.17 0.87
C GLY A 155 -20.57 6.23 2.31
N LYS A 156 -19.36 5.76 2.63
CA LYS A 156 -18.79 5.71 3.99
C LYS A 156 -17.64 6.69 4.18
N GLN A 157 -17.60 7.35 5.34
CA GLN A 157 -16.49 8.22 5.78
C GLN A 157 -15.58 7.51 6.78
N ASP A 158 -16.14 6.52 7.49
CA ASP A 158 -15.44 5.66 8.43
C ASP A 158 -14.86 4.46 7.70
N LEU A 159 -13.56 4.51 7.43
CA LEU A 159 -12.83 3.47 6.72
C LEU A 159 -12.32 2.45 7.75
N GLY A 160 -13.02 1.31 7.85
CA GLY A 160 -12.58 0.15 8.63
C GLY A 160 -11.55 -0.70 7.86
N PRO A 161 -11.19 -1.89 8.36
CA PRO A 161 -10.30 -2.80 7.65
C PRO A 161 -10.78 -3.08 6.22
N GLY A 162 -9.89 -2.96 5.24
CA GLY A 162 -10.24 -3.10 3.83
C GLY A 162 -9.32 -2.36 2.88
N ARG A 163 -9.64 -2.45 1.60
CA ARG A 163 -8.89 -1.87 0.49
C ARG A 163 -9.76 -0.84 -0.22
N TYR A 164 -9.25 0.37 -0.41
CA TYR A 164 -9.99 1.53 -0.88
C TYR A 164 -9.25 2.16 -2.06
N ASP A 165 -9.89 2.21 -3.23
CA ASP A 165 -9.31 2.81 -4.44
C ASP A 165 -10.07 4.08 -4.84
N PHE A 166 -9.47 5.24 -4.57
CA PHE A 166 -10.08 6.54 -4.83
C PHE A 166 -9.88 7.03 -6.27
N GLY A 167 -9.13 6.30 -7.11
CA GLY A 167 -8.67 6.76 -8.43
C GLY A 167 -9.76 7.34 -9.35
N CYS A 168 -10.98 6.79 -9.29
CA CYS A 168 -12.11 7.25 -10.10
C CYS A 168 -13.15 8.06 -9.32
N LEU A 169 -12.87 8.36 -8.05
CA LEU A 169 -13.78 9.08 -7.16
C LEU A 169 -13.42 10.57 -7.11
N PRO A 170 -14.40 11.46 -6.87
CA PRO A 170 -14.13 12.87 -6.58
C PRO A 170 -13.20 13.11 -5.38
N ALA A 171 -12.98 12.07 -4.56
CA ALA A 171 -12.08 12.06 -3.43
C ALA A 171 -10.59 11.91 -3.81
N ASN A 172 -10.26 11.61 -5.07
CA ASN A 172 -8.88 11.38 -5.52
C ASN A 172 -7.97 12.57 -5.25
N ASP A 173 -6.76 12.30 -4.76
CA ASP A 173 -5.72 13.27 -4.47
C ASP A 173 -6.08 14.35 -3.43
N GLN A 174 -7.25 14.24 -2.78
CA GLN A 174 -7.76 15.33 -1.94
C GLN A 174 -7.31 15.25 -0.48
N ALA A 175 -6.84 14.11 0.01
CA ALA A 175 -6.52 13.92 1.42
C ALA A 175 -5.32 14.78 1.87
N LYS A 176 -5.45 15.42 3.04
CA LYS A 176 -4.40 16.23 3.71
C LYS A 176 -4.14 15.83 5.15
N SER A 177 -5.07 15.13 5.79
CA SER A 177 -4.84 14.56 7.12
C SER A 177 -5.63 13.28 7.27
N ILE A 178 -5.15 12.40 8.14
CA ILE A 178 -5.75 11.11 8.45
C ILE A 178 -5.88 10.98 9.97
N LYS A 179 -7.07 10.63 10.44
CA LYS A 179 -7.37 10.48 11.87
C LYS A 179 -7.76 9.06 12.19
N TYR A 180 -7.08 8.47 13.17
CA TYR A 180 -7.56 7.26 13.83
C TYR A 180 -8.75 7.61 14.73
N VAL A 181 -9.87 6.91 14.54
CA VAL A 181 -11.14 7.20 15.22
C VAL A 181 -11.31 6.29 16.42
N ARG A 182 -11.24 4.97 16.21
CA ARG A 182 -11.51 3.94 17.22
C ARG A 182 -11.06 2.55 16.76
N PRO A 183 -10.99 1.55 17.65
CA PRO A 183 -10.87 0.15 17.24
C PRO A 183 -12.02 -0.27 16.30
N ALA A 184 -11.73 -1.19 15.39
CA ALA A 184 -12.68 -1.74 14.44
C ALA A 184 -13.77 -2.57 15.14
#